data_AF-A0A8H5ERZ4-F1
#
_entry.id   AF-A0A8H5ERZ4-F1
#
_cell.length_a   1.000
_cell.length_b   1.000
_cell.length_c   1.000
_cell.angle_alpha   90.00
_cell.angle_beta   90.00
_cell.angle_gamma   90.00
#
_symmetry.space_group_name_H-M   'P 1'
#
loop_
_entity.id
_entity.type
_entity.pdbx_description
1 polymer ?
#
loop_
_entity_poly.entity_id
_entity_poly.type
_entity_poly.pdbx_seq_one_letter_code
_entity_poly.pdbx_strand_id
1 'polypeptide(L)'
;MLSSIGKKKVAGHAVFLLTDIIVLALSATVNQFQDFFYIADLFPFALSIISLVIVVILLALDLGLPSANLPCSRAPADIAIFGVLSVFWMSFNAFSTARWREIPFQCDAIPTGFLDERLWCKSLQALKSFVWINFLACLGISLFTLRYTVAQYYRGHRHILATPLSRYRPDRPSGAEVTTESWTQFNASGRSRGSEFLQFEKVTNF
;
A
#
# COMPACT_ATOMS: atom_id res chain seq x y z
N MET A 1 -11.61 -8.89 -15.56
CA MET A 1 -10.83 -10.06 -15.09
C MET A 1 -9.54 -9.60 -14.42
N LEU A 2 -9.32 -9.93 -13.15
CA LEU A 2 -8.07 -9.62 -12.44
C LEU A 2 -6.92 -10.53 -12.90
N SER A 3 -5.72 -9.96 -13.03
CA SER A 3 -4.49 -10.72 -13.26
C SER A 3 -4.14 -11.59 -12.05
N SER A 4 -3.35 -12.66 -12.24
CA SER A 4 -2.87 -13.50 -11.13
C SER A 4 -2.11 -12.68 -10.07
N ILE A 5 -1.32 -11.70 -10.51
CA ILE A 5 -0.62 -10.76 -9.63
C ILE A 5 -1.59 -9.80 -8.93
N GLY A 6 -2.62 -9.32 -9.64
CA GLY A 6 -3.68 -8.49 -9.09
C GLY A 6 -4.44 -9.18 -7.96
N LYS A 7 -4.73 -10.49 -8.10
CA LYS A 7 -5.35 -11.27 -7.01
C LYS A 7 -4.47 -11.31 -5.76
N LYS A 8 -3.14 -11.47 -5.92
CA LYS A 8 -2.20 -11.45 -4.79
C LYS A 8 -2.13 -10.07 -4.13
N LYS A 9 -2.12 -8.99 -4.92
CA LYS A 9 -2.20 -7.61 -4.42
C LYS A 9 -3.47 -7.40 -3.59
N VAL A 10 -4.63 -7.73 -4.15
CA VAL A 10 -5.93 -7.57 -3.47
C VAL A 10 -6.00 -8.41 -2.21
N ALA A 11 -5.48 -9.64 -2.23
CA ALA A 11 -5.39 -10.48 -1.03
C ALA A 11 -4.52 -9.82 0.06
N GLY A 12 -3.38 -9.24 -0.31
CA GLY A 12 -2.53 -8.49 0.62
C GLY A 12 -3.26 -7.29 1.24
N HIS A 13 -3.96 -6.50 0.42
CA HIS A 13 -4.77 -5.37 0.91
C HIS A 13 -5.91 -5.83 1.84
N ALA A 14 -6.58 -6.94 1.51
CA ALA A 14 -7.65 -7.48 2.33
C ALA A 14 -7.14 -7.99 3.69
N VAL A 15 -5.99 -8.67 3.71
CA VAL A 15 -5.34 -9.11 4.95
C VAL A 15 -4.96 -7.89 5.81
N PHE A 16 -4.34 -6.88 5.21
CA PHE A 16 -4.00 -5.65 5.92
C PHE A 16 -5.24 -4.93 6.47
N LEU A 17 -6.31 -4.83 5.68
CA LEU A 17 -7.56 -4.21 6.12
C LEU A 17 -8.19 -4.95 7.30
N LEU A 18 -8.17 -6.29 7.29
CA LEU A 18 -8.67 -7.09 8.41
C LEU A 18 -7.85 -6.86 9.68
N THR A 19 -6.52 -6.90 9.58
CA THR A 19 -5.64 -6.66 10.74
C THR A 19 -5.78 -5.23 11.26
N ASP A 20 -5.95 -4.26 10.37
CA ASP A 20 -6.16 -2.85 10.72
C ASP A 20 -7.48 -2.61 11.47
N ILE A 21 -8.57 -3.26 11.07
CA ILE A 21 -9.83 -3.24 11.82
C ILE A 21 -9.67 -3.82 13.23
N ILE A 22 -8.88 -4.90 13.38
CA ILE A 22 -8.60 -5.50 14.69
C ILE A 22 -7.80 -4.51 15.55
N VAL A 23 -6.76 -3.86 15.00
CA VAL A 23 -5.99 -2.83 15.71
C VAL A 23 -6.87 -1.64 16.10
N LEU A 24 -7.76 -1.19 15.21
CA LEU A 24 -8.72 -0.13 15.50
C LEU A 24 -9.63 -0.48 16.68
N ALA A 25 -10.21 -1.68 16.69
CA ALA A 25 -11.07 -2.15 17.77
C ALA A 25 -10.30 -2.27 19.09
N LEU A 26 -9.13 -2.93 19.08
CA LEU A 26 -8.30 -3.10 20.27
C LEU A 26 -7.82 -1.75 20.83
N SER A 27 -7.36 -0.84 19.97
CA SER A 27 -6.91 0.49 20.40
C SER A 27 -8.07 1.33 20.95
N ALA A 28 -9.28 1.22 20.42
CA ALA A 28 -10.46 1.85 21.02
C ALA A 28 -10.73 1.32 22.44
N THR A 29 -10.70 -0.01 22.64
CA THR A 29 -10.92 -0.61 23.97
C THR A 29 -9.84 -0.22 24.99
N VAL A 30 -8.58 -0.18 24.57
CA VAL A 30 -7.45 0.20 25.43
C VAL A 30 -7.52 1.68 25.84
N ASN A 31 -7.90 2.57 24.91
CA ASN A 31 -7.99 4.01 25.17
C ASN A 31 -9.23 4.38 25.98
N GLN A 32 -10.35 3.66 25.82
CA GLN A 32 -11.56 3.87 26.61
C GLN A 32 -11.31 3.67 28.10
N PHE A 33 -10.48 2.70 28.48
CA PHE A 33 -10.11 2.47 29.89
C PHE A 33 -9.33 3.65 30.52
N GLN A 34 -8.69 4.48 29.69
CA GLN A 34 -7.88 5.62 30.13
C GLN A 34 -8.55 6.96 29.82
N ASP A 35 -9.84 6.96 29.48
CA ASP A 35 -10.61 8.14 29.05
C ASP A 35 -9.88 8.99 27.98
N PHE A 36 -9.12 8.33 27.08
CA PHE A 36 -8.32 8.97 26.04
C PHE A 36 -7.31 10.02 26.54
N PHE A 37 -6.92 9.98 27.82
CA PHE A 37 -6.08 11.01 28.43
C PHE A 37 -4.66 11.07 27.85
N TYR A 38 -4.13 9.94 27.37
CA TYR A 38 -2.75 9.83 26.93
C TYR A 38 -2.62 9.80 25.40
N ILE A 39 -2.09 10.87 24.83
CA ILE A 39 -1.84 11.04 23.39
C ILE A 39 -1.01 9.88 22.81
N ALA A 40 -0.09 9.31 23.60
CA ALA A 40 0.79 8.21 23.19
C ALA A 40 0.04 6.91 22.81
N ASP A 41 -1.10 6.65 23.46
CA ASP A 41 -1.91 5.45 23.22
C ASP A 41 -2.95 5.70 22.11
N LEU A 42 -3.11 6.97 21.71
CA LEU A 42 -3.96 7.40 20.60
C LEU A 42 -3.31 7.18 19.22
N PHE A 43 -1.97 7.02 19.15
CA PHE A 43 -1.27 6.87 17.87
C PHE A 43 -1.72 5.63 17.08
N PRO A 44 -1.78 4.41 17.65
CA PRO A 44 -2.28 3.24 16.92
C PRO A 44 -3.73 3.42 16.46
N PHE A 45 -4.56 4.08 17.26
CA PHE A 45 -5.95 4.35 16.92
C PHE A 45 -6.07 5.30 15.71
N ALA A 46 -5.43 6.47 15.79
CA ALA A 46 -5.45 7.45 14.69
C ALA A 46 -4.80 6.89 13.41
N LEU A 47 -3.68 6.17 13.55
CA LEU A 47 -2.99 5.57 12.40
C LEU A 47 -3.82 4.46 11.74
N SER A 48 -4.61 3.70 12.51
CA SER A 48 -5.55 2.71 11.95
C SER A 48 -6.65 3.41 11.16
N ILE A 49 -7.24 4.49 11.66
CA ILE A 49 -8.27 5.23 10.91
C ILE A 49 -7.72 5.75 9.58
N ILE A 50 -6.54 6.37 9.60
CA ILE A 50 -5.89 6.89 8.39
C ILE A 50 -5.58 5.74 7.42
N SER A 51 -5.03 4.63 7.91
CA SER A 51 -4.72 3.45 7.11
C SER A 51 -5.97 2.85 6.47
N LEU A 52 -7.05 2.68 7.24
CA LEU A 52 -8.34 2.18 6.78
C LEU A 52 -8.89 3.02 5.64
N VAL A 53 -8.94 4.36 5.81
CA VAL A 53 -9.44 5.27 4.77
C VAL A 53 -8.60 5.16 3.50
N ILE A 54 -7.27 5.18 3.63
CA ILE A 54 -6.36 5.06 2.48
C ILE A 54 -6.58 3.73 1.76
N VAL A 55 -6.62 2.60 2.48
CA VAL A 55 -6.77 1.26 1.87
C VAL A 55 -8.12 1.07 1.23
N VAL A 56 -9.20 1.55 1.86
CA VAL A 56 -10.54 1.52 1.29
C VAL A 56 -10.59 2.33 0.00
N ILE A 57 -9.98 3.53 -0.03
CA ILE A 57 -9.87 4.33 -1.25
C ILE A 57 -9.07 3.57 -2.31
N LEU A 58 -7.89 3.03 -1.99
CA LEU A 58 -7.08 2.28 -2.95
C LEU A 58 -7.82 1.05 -3.51
N LEU A 59 -8.54 0.31 -2.67
CA LEU A 59 -9.36 -0.83 -3.08
C LEU A 59 -10.54 -0.39 -3.96
N ALA A 60 -11.22 0.69 -3.60
CA ALA A 60 -12.31 1.25 -4.39
C ALA A 60 -11.82 1.76 -5.76
N LEU A 61 -10.64 2.38 -5.81
CA LEU A 61 -10.01 2.82 -7.05
C LEU A 61 -9.59 1.64 -7.95
N ASP A 62 -9.08 0.56 -7.35
CA ASP A 62 -8.65 -0.63 -8.08
C ASP A 62 -9.82 -1.46 -8.63
N LEU A 63 -10.93 -1.55 -7.87
CA LEU A 63 -12.08 -2.39 -8.22
C LEU A 63 -13.21 -1.62 -8.92
N GLY A 64 -13.45 -0.37 -8.53
CA GLY A 64 -14.66 0.38 -8.90
C GLY A 64 -14.51 1.31 -10.11
N LEU A 65 -13.31 1.82 -10.39
CA LEU A 65 -13.10 2.76 -11.50
C LEU A 65 -12.41 2.12 -12.71
N PRO A 66 -12.76 2.52 -13.95
CA PRO A 66 -11.96 2.24 -15.14
C PRO A 66 -10.57 2.88 -14.99
N SER A 67 -9.61 2.09 -14.49
CA SER A 67 -8.31 2.47 -13.95
C SER A 67 -7.29 3.10 -14.93
N ALA A 68 -7.72 3.66 -16.06
CA ALA A 68 -6.80 4.12 -17.10
C ALA A 68 -6.04 5.40 -16.69
N ASN A 69 -6.64 6.29 -15.89
CA ASN A 69 -6.13 7.67 -15.78
C ASN A 69 -5.74 8.14 -14.36
N LEU A 70 -5.96 7.36 -13.29
CA LEU A 70 -5.60 7.82 -11.94
C LEU A 70 -4.16 7.44 -11.57
N PRO A 71 -3.29 8.41 -11.23
CA PRO A 71 -1.92 8.14 -10.79
C PRO A 71 -1.84 7.23 -9.56
N CYS A 72 -2.84 7.28 -8.68
CA CYS A 72 -2.85 6.53 -7.40
C CYS A 72 -3.02 5.01 -7.56
N SER A 73 -3.47 4.50 -8.71
CA SER A 73 -3.61 3.04 -8.93
C SER A 73 -2.33 2.41 -9.50
N ARG A 74 -1.29 3.22 -9.78
CA ARG A 74 -0.02 2.76 -10.36
C ARG A 74 0.89 2.15 -9.28
N ALA A 75 1.70 1.17 -9.69
CA ALA A 75 2.63 0.47 -8.79
C ALA A 75 3.53 1.40 -7.95
N PRO A 76 4.10 2.51 -8.49
CA PRO A 76 4.92 3.42 -7.69
C PRO A 76 4.15 4.11 -6.55
N ALA A 77 2.86 4.42 -6.77
CA ALA A 77 2.02 5.02 -5.74
C ALA A 77 1.75 4.03 -4.60
N ASP A 78 1.41 2.78 -4.93
CA ASP A 78 1.24 1.73 -3.92
C ASP A 78 2.53 1.53 -3.10
N ILE A 79 3.70 1.45 -3.76
CA ILE A 79 4.99 1.28 -3.07
C ILE A 79 5.25 2.43 -2.12
N ALA A 80 5.03 3.67 -2.57
CA ALA A 80 5.22 4.87 -1.76
C ALA A 80 4.26 4.92 -0.57
N ILE A 81 2.97 4.67 -0.79
CA ILE A 81 1.93 4.73 0.25
C ILE A 81 2.20 3.66 1.33
N PHE A 82 2.33 2.39 0.94
CA PHE A 82 2.59 1.31 1.90
C PHE A 82 3.99 1.42 2.53
N GLY A 83 4.98 1.95 1.81
CA GLY A 83 6.30 2.23 2.36
C GLY A 83 6.26 3.29 3.47
N VAL A 84 5.58 4.41 3.22
CA VAL A 84 5.40 5.49 4.21
C VAL A 84 4.57 5.02 5.40
N LEU A 85 3.45 4.31 5.15
CA LEU A 85 2.65 3.70 6.21
C LEU A 85 3.48 2.72 7.05
N SER A 86 4.33 1.90 6.42
CA SER A 86 5.23 1.00 7.15
C SER A 86 6.17 1.76 8.09
N VAL A 87 6.75 2.88 7.66
CA VAL A 87 7.63 3.70 8.51
C VAL A 87 6.86 4.29 9.69
N PHE A 88 5.66 4.82 9.46
CA PHE A 88 4.82 5.35 10.55
C PHE A 88 4.39 4.26 11.52
N TRP A 89 3.94 3.10 11.02
CA TRP A 89 3.60 1.95 11.85
C TRP A 89 4.77 1.52 12.73
N MET A 90 5.98 1.42 12.17
CA MET A 90 7.19 1.10 12.94
C MET A 90 7.50 2.17 14.00
N SER A 91 7.48 3.44 13.62
CA SER A 91 7.93 4.55 14.47
C SER A 91 7.00 4.76 15.67
N PHE A 92 5.68 4.79 15.41
CA PHE A 92 4.70 4.95 16.48
C PHE A 92 4.60 3.71 17.36
N ASN A 93 4.76 2.52 16.79
CA ASN A 93 4.83 1.29 17.58
C ASN A 93 6.03 1.26 18.53
N ALA A 94 7.21 1.69 18.07
CA ALA A 94 8.39 1.81 18.92
C ALA A 94 8.15 2.80 20.08
N PHE A 95 7.49 3.93 19.80
CA PHE A 95 7.12 4.91 20.81
C PHE A 95 6.11 4.37 21.83
N SER A 96 4.99 3.79 21.38
CA SER A 96 3.96 3.22 22.27
C SER A 96 4.50 2.02 23.07
N THR A 97 5.32 1.16 22.45
CA THR A 97 5.92 0.01 23.15
C THR A 97 6.88 0.43 24.25
N ALA A 98 7.65 1.52 24.06
CA ALA A 98 8.55 2.04 25.10
C ALA A 98 7.77 2.44 26.37
N ARG A 99 6.59 3.05 26.22
CA ARG A 99 5.69 3.39 27.33
C ARG A 99 5.12 2.15 28.00
N TRP A 100 4.75 1.13 27.22
CA TRP A 100 4.16 -0.11 27.74
C TRP A 100 5.18 -1.12 28.26
N ARG A 101 6.44 -0.74 28.41
CA ARG A 101 7.54 -1.63 28.85
C ARG A 101 7.32 -2.19 30.25
N GLU A 102 6.74 -1.40 31.15
CA GLU A 102 6.53 -1.79 32.55
C GLU A 102 5.28 -2.65 32.76
N ILE A 103 4.49 -2.89 31.71
CA ILE A 103 3.25 -3.66 31.81
C ILE A 103 3.58 -5.15 31.74
N PRO A 104 3.19 -5.94 32.76
CA PRO A 104 3.55 -7.35 32.83
C PRO A 104 2.97 -8.14 31.65
N PHE A 105 3.70 -9.17 31.21
CA PHE A 105 3.20 -10.12 30.21
C PHE A 105 2.19 -11.12 30.79
N GLN A 106 2.26 -11.37 32.09
CA GLN A 106 1.36 -12.30 32.79
C GLN A 106 0.12 -11.57 33.31
N CYS A 107 -0.80 -11.22 32.40
CA CYS A 107 -2.07 -10.59 32.79
C CYS A 107 -2.90 -11.47 33.75
N ASP A 108 -2.69 -12.79 33.73
CA ASP A 108 -3.40 -13.72 34.60
C ASP A 108 -2.93 -13.73 36.06
N ALA A 109 -1.79 -13.08 36.36
CA ALA A 109 -1.32 -12.87 37.73
C ALA A 109 -2.12 -11.77 38.46
N ILE A 110 -2.91 -10.97 37.75
CA ILE A 110 -3.76 -9.94 38.33
C ILE A 110 -4.88 -10.62 39.16
N PRO A 111 -5.06 -10.25 40.44
CA PRO A 111 -6.08 -10.85 41.31
C PRO A 111 -7.48 -10.75 40.70
N THR A 112 -8.33 -11.74 40.97
CA THR A 112 -9.69 -11.84 40.42
C THR A 112 -10.62 -10.70 40.81
N GLY A 113 -10.26 -9.88 41.82
CA GLY A 113 -10.99 -8.67 42.17
C GLY A 113 -10.85 -7.51 41.18
N PHE A 114 -9.90 -7.59 40.24
CA PHE A 114 -9.55 -6.57 39.26
C PHE A 114 -9.75 -7.10 37.84
N LEU A 115 -11.00 -7.41 37.49
CA LEU A 115 -11.34 -8.03 36.20
C LEU A 115 -11.10 -7.08 35.02
N ASP A 116 -11.38 -5.80 35.18
CA ASP A 116 -11.27 -4.80 34.12
C ASP A 116 -9.79 -4.55 33.75
N GLU A 117 -8.91 -4.47 34.75
CA GLU A 117 -7.46 -4.33 34.56
C GLU A 117 -6.86 -5.56 33.87
N ARG A 118 -7.36 -6.75 34.21
CA ARG A 118 -6.96 -8.00 33.56
C ARG A 118 -7.36 -8.04 32.11
N LEU A 119 -8.59 -7.62 31.79
CA LEU A 119 -9.07 -7.53 30.41
C LEU A 119 -8.29 -6.47 29.63
N TRP A 120 -8.07 -5.29 30.22
CA TRP A 120 -7.26 -4.22 29.66
C TRP A 120 -5.84 -4.70 29.33
N CYS A 121 -5.18 -5.39 30.27
CA CYS A 121 -3.86 -5.96 30.06
C CYS A 121 -3.85 -6.94 28.86
N LYS A 122 -4.84 -7.83 28.77
CA LYS A 122 -4.95 -8.79 27.65
C LYS A 122 -5.15 -8.08 26.32
N SER A 123 -6.05 -7.10 26.26
CA SER A 123 -6.29 -6.27 25.07
C SER A 123 -5.05 -5.49 24.66
N LEU A 124 -4.28 -4.98 25.61
CA LEU A 124 -3.04 -4.25 25.33
C LEU A 124 -1.95 -5.18 24.77
N GLN A 125 -1.80 -6.39 25.32
CA GLN A 125 -0.85 -7.37 24.79
C GLN A 125 -1.24 -7.82 23.38
N ALA A 126 -2.53 -8.01 23.12
CA ALA A 126 -3.03 -8.26 21.77
C ALA A 126 -2.70 -7.06 20.85
N LEU A 127 -3.00 -5.83 21.27
CA LEU A 127 -2.73 -4.62 20.50
C LEU A 127 -1.26 -4.52 20.11
N LYS A 128 -0.34 -4.71 21.06
CA LYS A 128 1.11 -4.75 20.80
C LYS A 128 1.46 -5.68 19.64
N SER A 129 0.94 -6.90 19.65
CA SER A 129 1.24 -7.89 18.60
C SER A 129 0.64 -7.50 17.24
N PHE A 130 -0.60 -7.02 17.20
CA PHE A 130 -1.27 -6.68 15.95
C PHE A 130 -0.70 -5.42 15.29
N VAL A 131 -0.20 -4.45 16.07
CA VAL A 131 0.53 -3.29 15.54
C VAL A 131 1.79 -3.73 14.79
N TRP A 132 2.54 -4.71 15.33
CA TRP A 132 3.68 -5.31 14.62
C TRP A 132 3.26 -6.06 13.34
N ILE A 133 2.13 -6.77 13.38
CA ILE A 133 1.57 -7.45 12.20
C ILE A 133 1.23 -6.43 11.11
N ASN A 134 0.60 -5.30 11.45
CA ASN A 134 0.28 -4.22 10.50
C ASN A 134 1.54 -3.62 9.86
N PHE A 135 2.59 -3.38 10.66
CA PHE A 135 3.90 -2.96 10.16
C PHE A 135 4.45 -3.96 9.13
N LEU A 136 4.51 -5.25 9.48
CA LEU A 136 5.03 -6.30 8.60
C LEU A 136 4.17 -6.47 7.35
N ALA A 137 2.86 -6.31 7.46
CA ALA A 137 1.94 -6.35 6.32
C ALA A 137 2.21 -5.20 5.35
N CYS A 138 2.30 -3.96 5.83
CA CYS A 138 2.66 -2.79 5.01
C CYS A 138 4.02 -2.99 4.32
N LEU A 139 5.04 -3.38 5.09
CA LEU A 139 6.38 -3.61 4.57
C LEU A 139 6.39 -4.73 3.52
N GLY A 140 5.70 -5.84 3.80
CA GLY A 140 5.58 -6.99 2.92
C GLY A 140 4.91 -6.63 1.60
N ILE A 141 3.80 -5.87 1.64
CA ILE A 141 3.11 -5.37 0.43
C ILE A 141 4.05 -4.46 -0.37
N SER A 142 4.73 -3.51 0.28
CA SER A 142 5.65 -2.59 -0.39
C SER A 142 6.82 -3.32 -1.05
N LEU A 143 7.51 -4.21 -0.32
CA LEU A 143 8.64 -4.99 -0.83
C LEU A 143 8.24 -5.95 -1.95
N PHE A 144 7.10 -6.63 -1.81
CA PHE A 144 6.57 -7.50 -2.85
C PHE A 144 6.31 -6.73 -4.14
N THR A 145 5.64 -5.58 -4.02
CA THR A 145 5.30 -4.71 -5.14
C THR A 145 6.55 -4.12 -5.79
N LEU A 146 7.50 -3.65 -4.99
CA LEU A 146 8.78 -3.13 -5.46
C LEU A 146 9.58 -4.21 -6.20
N ARG A 147 9.78 -5.38 -5.58
CA ARG A 147 10.52 -6.49 -6.19
C ARG A 147 9.90 -6.90 -7.52
N TYR A 148 8.58 -7.04 -7.56
CA TYR A 148 7.87 -7.41 -8.79
C TYR A 148 8.04 -6.32 -9.88
N THR A 149 7.89 -5.06 -9.51
CA THR A 149 8.03 -3.92 -10.43
C THR A 149 9.43 -3.83 -11.02
N VAL A 150 10.45 -3.93 -10.16
CA VAL A 150 11.87 -3.92 -10.56
C VAL A 150 12.20 -5.12 -11.46
N ALA A 151 11.74 -6.32 -11.11
CA ALA A 151 11.97 -7.52 -11.92
C ALA A 151 11.38 -7.40 -13.34
N GLN A 152 10.19 -6.82 -13.47
CA GLN A 152 9.56 -6.60 -14.79
C GLN A 152 10.22 -5.47 -15.56
N TYR A 153 10.69 -4.42 -14.87
CA TYR A 153 11.44 -3.34 -15.49
C TYR A 153 12.74 -3.85 -16.13
N TYR A 154 13.49 -4.71 -15.43
CA TYR A 154 14.71 -5.34 -15.97
C TYR A 154 14.44 -6.30 -17.14
N ARG A 155 13.22 -6.84 -17.25
CA ARG A 155 12.80 -7.66 -18.41
C ARG A 155 12.37 -6.83 -19.62
N GLY A 156 12.47 -5.50 -19.56
CA GLY A 156 12.09 -4.60 -20.65
C GLY A 156 10.62 -4.15 -20.62
N HIS A 157 9.81 -4.64 -19.69
CA HIS A 157 8.39 -4.28 -19.56
C HIS A 157 8.19 -2.94 -18.82
N ARG A 158 8.68 -1.84 -19.41
CA ARG A 158 8.64 -0.50 -18.79
C ARG A 158 7.23 0.04 -18.54
N HIS A 159 6.22 -0.46 -19.26
CA HIS A 159 4.81 -0.07 -19.09
C HIS A 159 4.22 -0.44 -17.73
N ILE A 160 4.90 -1.29 -16.94
CA ILE A 160 4.49 -1.61 -15.57
C ILE A 160 4.40 -0.38 -14.67
N LEU A 161 5.22 0.65 -14.92
CA LEU A 161 5.22 1.89 -14.13
C LEU A 161 4.00 2.77 -14.41
N ALA A 162 3.44 2.66 -15.61
CA ALA A 162 2.28 3.43 -16.05
C ALA A 162 0.95 2.68 -15.81
N THR A 163 1.01 1.35 -15.64
CA THR A 163 -0.17 0.49 -15.60
C THR A 163 -0.48 0.02 -14.17
N PRO A 164 -1.75 -0.02 -13.76
CA PRO A 164 -2.14 -0.61 -12.48
C PRO A 164 -1.90 -2.12 -12.44
N LEU A 165 -1.36 -2.63 -11.34
CA LEU A 165 -0.97 -4.04 -11.18
C LEU A 165 -2.16 -5.01 -11.26
N SER A 166 -3.36 -4.55 -10.87
CA SER A 166 -4.60 -5.32 -10.96
C SER A 166 -4.93 -5.77 -12.40
N ARG A 167 -4.48 -4.99 -13.39
CA ARG A 167 -4.74 -5.21 -14.83
C ARG A 167 -3.48 -5.45 -15.65
N TYR A 168 -2.30 -5.36 -15.03
CA TYR A 168 -1.01 -5.56 -15.70
C TYR A 168 -0.93 -6.94 -16.37
N ARG A 169 -0.57 -6.94 -17.65
CA ARG A 169 -0.22 -8.14 -18.43
C ARG A 169 1.15 -7.92 -19.07
N PRO A 170 2.13 -8.81 -18.81
CA PRO A 170 3.48 -8.66 -19.36
C PRO A 170 3.49 -8.78 -20.89
N ASP A 171 2.65 -9.66 -21.45
CA ASP A 171 2.62 -9.99 -22.88
C ASP A 171 1.91 -8.94 -23.75
N ARG A 172 1.37 -7.86 -23.17
CA ARG A 172 0.78 -6.77 -23.95
C ARG A 172 1.90 -5.88 -24.47
N PRO A 173 2.09 -5.74 -25.79
CA PRO A 173 3.09 -4.83 -26.33
C PRO A 173 2.78 -3.41 -25.88
N SER A 174 3.83 -2.68 -25.50
CA SER A 174 3.79 -1.30 -24.97
C SER A 174 3.14 -0.27 -25.91
N GLY A 175 2.72 -0.68 -27.11
CA GLY A 175 2.02 0.13 -28.12
C GLY A 175 0.59 -0.33 -28.43
N ALA A 176 0.05 -1.35 -27.77
CA ALA A 176 -1.39 -1.66 -27.81
C ALA A 176 -2.12 -0.79 -26.78
N GLU A 177 -1.94 0.52 -26.89
CA GLU A 177 -2.87 1.48 -26.32
C GLU A 177 -4.22 1.19 -26.99
N VAL A 178 -5.19 0.84 -26.15
CA VAL A 178 -6.58 0.74 -26.55
C VAL A 178 -6.95 2.09 -27.12
N THR A 179 -7.04 2.16 -28.45
CA THR A 179 -7.84 3.14 -29.18
C THR A 179 -9.29 2.97 -28.75
N THR A 180 -9.61 3.43 -27.53
CA THR A 180 -10.92 3.99 -27.24
C THR A 180 -10.83 5.45 -27.67
N GLU A 181 -11.10 5.64 -28.96
CA GLU A 181 -11.89 6.75 -29.49
C GLU A 181 -12.28 7.82 -28.45
N SER A 182 -11.45 8.86 -28.25
CA SER A 182 -11.90 10.13 -27.61
C SER A 182 -10.87 11.28 -27.62
N TRP A 183 -9.67 11.17 -28.20
CA TRP A 183 -8.72 12.32 -28.20
C TRP A 183 -7.98 12.58 -29.52
N THR A 184 -8.17 11.79 -30.57
CA THR A 184 -7.53 12.00 -31.88
C THR A 184 -8.34 12.86 -32.85
N GLN A 185 -8.86 14.01 -32.39
CA GLN A 185 -9.28 15.08 -33.30
C GLN A 185 -8.61 16.45 -33.03
N PHE A 186 -7.69 16.54 -32.05
CA PHE A 186 -7.03 17.83 -31.74
C PHE A 186 -5.51 17.87 -31.90
N ASN A 187 -4.84 16.84 -32.43
CA ASN A 187 -3.40 16.89 -32.68
C ASN A 187 -2.99 16.35 -34.06
N ALA A 188 -3.76 16.73 -35.08
CA ALA A 188 -3.27 16.81 -36.44
C ALA A 188 -2.39 18.08 -36.59
N SER A 189 -1.19 18.08 -36.02
CA SER A 189 -0.06 18.90 -36.51
C SER A 189 1.25 18.57 -35.78
N GLY A 190 2.12 17.86 -36.48
CA GLY A 190 3.55 18.16 -36.48
C GLY A 190 4.41 17.66 -35.31
N ARG A 191 4.97 16.46 -35.47
CA ARG A 191 6.43 16.23 -35.58
C ARG A 191 6.73 14.74 -35.49
N SER A 192 6.59 14.07 -36.63
CA SER A 192 7.43 12.92 -36.93
C SER A 192 8.85 13.44 -37.09
N ARG A 193 9.67 13.34 -36.04
CA ARG A 193 11.10 13.59 -36.10
C ARG A 193 11.76 12.29 -36.57
N GLY A 194 11.55 11.99 -37.86
CA GLY A 194 12.38 11.03 -38.58
C GLY A 194 13.82 11.52 -38.55
N SER A 195 14.70 10.75 -37.93
CA SER A 195 16.13 10.95 -38.00
C SER A 195 16.62 10.57 -39.40
N GLU A 196 16.53 11.51 -40.34
CA GLU A 196 17.07 11.42 -41.71
C GLU A 196 18.59 11.73 -41.79
N PHE A 197 19.31 11.70 -40.67
CA PHE A 197 20.70 12.17 -40.61
C PHE A 197 21.74 11.20 -41.23
N LEU A 198 21.34 10.19 -41.99
CA LEU A 198 22.24 9.18 -42.57
C LEU A 198 22.11 8.99 -44.09
N GLN A 199 21.66 10.00 -44.85
CA GLN A 199 21.55 9.91 -46.32
C GLN A 199 22.62 10.67 -47.13
N PHE A 200 23.59 11.34 -46.49
CA PHE A 200 24.56 12.18 -47.21
C PHE A 200 25.91 11.52 -47.54
N GLU A 201 26.01 10.19 -47.66
CA GLU A 201 27.31 9.55 -47.99
C GLU A 201 27.23 8.52 -49.12
N LYS A 202 26.46 8.80 -50.18
CA LYS A 202 26.51 7.93 -51.37
C LYS A 202 26.18 8.61 -52.70
N VAL A 203 26.80 9.76 -53.00
CA VAL A 203 26.89 10.25 -54.39
C VAL A 203 28.24 10.93 -54.64
N THR A 204 29.28 10.11 -54.78
CA THR A 204 30.46 10.45 -55.59
C THR A 204 30.97 9.15 -56.20
N ASN A 205 30.59 8.88 -57.45
CA ASN A 205 31.32 7.96 -58.31
C ASN A 205 30.97 8.26 -59.78
N PHE A 206 32.02 8.73 -60.47
CA PHE A 206 32.27 8.84 -61.91
C PHE A 206 31.48 9.88 -62.72
#